data_AF-A0A9P6BJ18-F1
#
_entry.id   AF-A0A9P6BJ18-F1
#
_cell.length_a   1.000
_cell.length_b   1.000
_cell.length_c   1.000
_cell.angle_alpha   90.00
_cell.angle_beta   90.00
_cell.angle_gamma   90.00
#
_symmetry.space_group_name_H-M   'P 1'
#
loop_
_entity.id
_entity.type
_entity.pdbx_description
1 polymer ?
#
loop_
_entity_poly.entity_id
_entity_poly.type
_entity_poly.pdbx_seq_one_letter_code
_entity_poly.pdbx_strand_id
1 'polypeptide(L)'
;MSNLESALASMNLDDATRVHLLNAAKSDAAVAAANAATSAAANATNATTLAAHNDNIRTMTAVLKPTKPTPFDGKIDAEACLNFLEDEVQYNTIVGLHESLWVRNAVLDLKDDAKAWW
;
A
#
# COMPACT_ATOMS: atom_id res chain seq x y z
N MET A 1 8.92 25.73 40.39
CA MET A 1 8.00 26.81 39.98
C MET A 1 8.13 26.99 38.49
N SER A 2 7.03 26.94 37.76
CA SER A 2 7.05 27.18 36.31
C SER A 2 7.44 28.64 36.02
N ASN A 3 8.05 28.92 34.86
CA ASN A 3 8.41 30.30 34.44
C ASN A 3 7.21 31.26 34.49
N LEU A 4 5.98 30.75 34.35
CA LEU A 4 4.74 31.51 34.43
C LEU A 4 4.39 31.90 35.88
N GLU A 5 4.59 31.00 36.85
CA GLU A 5 4.38 31.28 38.28
C GLU A 5 5.32 32.37 38.78
N SER A 6 6.59 32.32 38.35
CA SER A 6 7.58 33.36 38.67
C SER A 6 7.26 34.70 37.99
N ALA A 7 6.75 34.69 36.76
CA ALA A 7 6.33 35.90 36.05
C ALA A 7 5.12 36.56 36.72
N LEU A 8 4.08 35.80 37.07
CA LEU A 8 2.88 36.34 37.75
C LEU A 8 3.15 36.82 39.18
N ALA A 9 4.15 36.25 39.87
CA ALA A 9 4.58 36.72 41.18
C ALA A 9 5.26 38.10 41.13
N SER A 10 5.87 38.46 40.01
CA SER A 10 6.48 39.78 39.78
C SER A 10 5.48 40.86 39.35
N MET A 11 4.24 40.47 39.03
CA MET A 11 3.16 41.39 38.65
C MET A 11 2.37 41.83 39.88
N ASN A 12 2.01 43.11 39.95
CA ASN A 12 1.24 43.69 41.06
C ASN A 12 -0.26 43.36 40.93
N LEU A 13 -0.58 42.06 41.00
CA LEU A 13 -1.93 41.50 40.89
C LEU A 13 -2.42 41.04 42.27
N ASP A 14 -3.71 41.16 42.52
CA ASP A 14 -4.35 40.54 43.68
C ASP A 14 -4.35 39.00 43.54
N ASP A 15 -4.49 38.32 44.67
CA ASP A 15 -4.31 36.87 44.75
C ASP A 15 -5.40 36.10 43.99
N ALA A 16 -6.62 36.64 43.92
CA ALA A 16 -7.71 36.02 43.18
C ALA A 16 -7.47 36.08 41.67
N THR A 17 -7.01 37.22 41.16
CA THR A 17 -6.64 37.38 39.75
C THR A 17 -5.46 36.46 39.38
N ARG A 18 -4.46 36.33 40.27
CA ARG A 18 -3.32 35.43 40.07
C ARG A 18 -3.75 33.96 39.96
N VAL A 19 -4.61 33.51 40.87
CA VAL A 19 -5.15 32.13 40.85
C VAL A 19 -5.99 31.88 39.61
N HIS A 20 -6.80 32.84 39.18
CA HIS A 20 -7.63 32.68 37.98
C HIS A 20 -6.78 32.53 36.71
N LEU A 21 -5.75 33.36 36.54
CA LEU A 21 -4.82 33.28 35.40
C LEU A 21 -4.01 31.98 35.39
N LEU A 22 -3.57 31.51 36.56
CA LEU A 22 -2.90 30.22 36.69
C LEU A 22 -3.80 29.04 36.30
N ASN A 23 -5.07 29.08 36.69
CA ASN A 23 -6.04 28.06 36.33
C ASN A 23 -6.39 28.10 34.83
N ALA A 24 -6.51 29.28 34.23
CA ALA A 24 -6.70 29.44 32.79
C ALA A 24 -5.51 28.84 32.01
N ALA A 25 -4.27 29.19 32.38
CA ALA A 25 -3.08 28.66 31.72
C ALA A 25 -2.96 27.12 31.85
N LYS A 26 -3.34 26.56 33.01
CA LYS A 26 -3.40 25.10 33.21
C LYS A 26 -4.47 24.44 32.34
N SER A 27 -5.63 25.09 32.17
CA SER A 27 -6.69 24.62 31.29
C SER A 27 -6.25 24.63 29.83
N ASP A 28 -5.62 25.71 29.36
CA ASP A 28 -5.13 25.81 27.98
C ASP A 28 -4.03 24.78 27.68
N ALA A 29 -3.12 24.55 28.63
CA ALA A 29 -2.11 23.50 28.52
C ALA A 29 -2.74 22.09 28.46
N ALA A 30 -3.81 21.85 29.22
CA ALA A 30 -4.54 20.58 29.18
C ALA A 30 -5.24 20.36 27.82
N VAL A 31 -5.83 21.40 27.25
CA VAL A 31 -6.46 21.35 25.91
C VAL A 31 -5.41 21.09 24.82
N ALA A 32 -4.26 21.76 24.89
CA ALA A 32 -3.16 21.54 23.95
C ALA A 32 -2.63 20.10 24.01
N ALA A 33 -2.47 19.54 25.21
CA ALA A 33 -2.04 18.16 25.42
C ALA A 33 -3.05 17.15 24.87
N ALA A 34 -4.36 17.39 25.08
CA ALA A 34 -5.42 16.54 24.54
C ALA A 34 -5.41 16.52 23.00
N ASN A 35 -5.30 17.69 22.37
CA ASN A 35 -5.24 17.80 20.91
C ASN A 35 -3.99 17.11 20.32
N ALA A 36 -2.85 17.21 21.00
CA ALA A 36 -1.63 16.52 20.59
C ALA A 36 -1.78 15.00 20.70
N ALA A 37 -2.41 14.49 21.76
CA ALA A 37 -2.68 13.06 21.94
C ALA A 37 -3.63 12.52 20.86
N THR A 38 -4.71 13.24 20.54
CA THR A 38 -5.63 12.87 19.45
C THR A 38 -4.93 12.83 18.10
N SER A 39 -4.07 13.81 17.81
CA SER A 39 -3.30 13.86 16.56
C SER A 39 -2.29 12.72 16.46
N ALA A 40 -1.62 12.38 17.55
CA ALA A 40 -0.70 11.25 17.61
C ALA A 40 -1.43 9.91 17.39
N ALA A 41 -2.60 9.73 17.99
CA ALA A 41 -3.43 8.55 17.79
C ALA A 41 -3.90 8.42 16.33
N ALA A 42 -4.36 9.51 15.71
CA ALA A 42 -4.75 9.53 14.30
C ALA A 42 -3.58 9.18 13.36
N ASN A 43 -2.39 9.72 13.62
CA ASN A 43 -1.19 9.38 12.84
C ASN A 43 -0.79 7.90 13.00
N ALA A 44 -0.89 7.37 14.22
CA ALA A 44 -0.63 5.95 14.46
C ALA A 44 -1.60 5.08 13.65
N THR A 45 -2.91 5.36 13.69
CA THR A 45 -3.92 4.65 12.90
C THR A 45 -3.64 4.70 11.39
N ASN A 46 -3.31 5.88 10.85
CA ASN A 46 -3.00 6.03 9.44
C ASN A 46 -1.78 5.19 9.01
N ALA A 47 -0.75 5.14 9.86
CA ALA A 47 0.44 4.31 9.60
C ALA A 47 0.09 2.81 9.57
N THR A 48 -0.75 2.34 10.49
CA THR A 48 -1.20 0.93 10.51
C THR A 48 -2.03 0.59 9.29
N THR A 49 -2.95 1.47 8.89
CA THR A 49 -3.77 1.29 7.68
C THR A 49 -2.91 1.24 6.42
N LEU A 50 -1.92 2.12 6.29
CA LEU A 50 -1.00 2.14 5.16
C LEU A 50 -0.14 0.87 5.11
N ALA A 51 0.35 0.40 6.25
CA ALA A 51 1.11 -0.85 6.33
C ALA A 51 0.27 -2.05 5.89
N ALA A 52 -0.98 -2.15 6.35
CA ALA A 52 -1.91 -3.20 5.95
C ALA A 52 -2.26 -3.15 4.45
N HIS A 53 -2.45 -1.95 3.89
CA HIS A 53 -2.66 -1.76 2.46
C HIS A 53 -1.45 -2.22 1.63
N ASN A 54 -0.24 -1.85 2.05
CA ASN A 54 0.99 -2.23 1.37
C ASN A 54 1.25 -3.74 1.44
N ASP A 55 0.92 -4.37 2.57
CA ASP A 55 1.01 -5.83 2.74
C ASP A 55 0.00 -6.57 1.86
N ASN A 56 -1.22 -6.03 1.72
CA ASN A 56 -2.21 -6.55 0.79
C ASN A 56 -1.73 -6.45 -0.66
N ILE A 57 -1.22 -5.29 -1.09
CA ILE A 57 -0.60 -5.15 -2.42
C ILE A 57 0.51 -6.18 -2.62
N ARG A 58 1.43 -6.31 -1.66
CA ARG A 58 2.52 -7.30 -1.73
C ARG A 58 1.98 -8.72 -1.87
N THR A 59 0.95 -9.07 -1.11
CA THR A 59 0.31 -10.39 -1.15
C THR A 59 -0.37 -10.62 -2.49
N MET A 60 -1.13 -9.65 -3.01
CA MET A 60 -1.75 -9.73 -4.32
C MET A 60 -0.69 -9.88 -5.42
N THR A 61 0.40 -9.12 -5.38
CA THR A 61 1.50 -9.26 -6.35
C THR A 61 2.22 -10.61 -6.24
N ALA A 62 2.36 -11.17 -5.03
CA ALA A 62 3.01 -12.46 -4.82
C ALA A 62 2.13 -13.64 -5.24
N VAL A 63 0.81 -13.55 -5.02
CA VAL A 63 -0.18 -14.59 -5.35
C VAL A 63 -0.58 -14.54 -6.82
N LEU A 64 -0.66 -13.36 -7.43
CA LEU A 64 -1.09 -13.16 -8.82
C LEU A 64 0.10 -13.07 -9.77
N LYS A 65 1.13 -13.91 -9.59
CA LYS A 65 2.06 -14.12 -10.69
C LYS A 65 1.24 -14.61 -11.90
N PRO A 66 1.41 -14.03 -13.09
CA PRO A 66 0.65 -14.47 -14.25
C PRO A 66 0.86 -15.97 -14.42
N THR A 67 -0.22 -16.74 -14.42
CA THR A 67 -0.14 -18.18 -14.64
C THR A 67 0.34 -18.41 -16.06
N LYS A 68 1.41 -19.17 -16.22
CA LYS A 68 1.91 -19.52 -17.55
C LYS A 68 0.85 -20.37 -18.29
N PRO A 69 0.61 -20.14 -19.59
CA PRO A 69 -0.32 -20.95 -20.38
C PRO A 69 0.00 -22.44 -20.30
N THR A 70 -1.02 -23.28 -20.46
CA THR A 70 -0.83 -24.73 -20.53
C THR A 70 -0.17 -25.09 -21.86
N PRO A 71 0.89 -25.92 -21.89
CA PRO A 71 1.57 -26.23 -23.15
C PRO A 71 0.67 -26.93 -24.17
N PHE A 72 0.77 -26.49 -25.44
CA PHE A 72 -0.04 -26.98 -26.56
C PHE A 72 0.57 -28.23 -27.20
N ASP A 73 -0.22 -29.31 -27.30
CA ASP A 73 0.18 -30.62 -27.86
C ASP A 73 0.09 -30.73 -29.38
N GLY A 74 -0.56 -29.78 -30.06
CA GLY A 74 -0.89 -29.95 -31.48
C GLY A 74 -2.26 -30.58 -31.72
N LYS A 75 -3.21 -30.39 -30.79
CA LYS A 75 -4.61 -30.76 -31.05
C LYS A 75 -5.11 -30.14 -32.35
N ILE A 76 -5.64 -30.96 -33.24
CA ILE A 76 -6.28 -30.51 -34.49
C ILE A 76 -7.72 -30.09 -34.17
N ASP A 77 -7.83 -29.04 -33.36
CA ASP A 77 -9.08 -28.45 -32.91
C ASP A 77 -8.95 -26.92 -32.94
N ALA A 78 -9.87 -26.25 -33.64
CA ALA A 78 -9.80 -24.81 -33.87
C ALA A 78 -9.95 -24.02 -32.57
N GLU A 79 -10.76 -24.51 -31.64
CA GLU A 79 -10.98 -23.88 -30.34
C GLU A 79 -9.73 -24.01 -29.46
N ALA A 80 -9.13 -25.20 -29.38
CA ALA A 80 -7.87 -25.39 -28.65
C ALA A 80 -6.73 -24.52 -29.19
N CYS A 81 -6.60 -24.37 -30.51
CA CYS A 81 -5.61 -23.50 -31.12
C CYS A 81 -5.85 -22.02 -30.76
N LEU A 82 -7.12 -21.57 -30.82
CA LEU A 82 -7.46 -20.18 -30.49
C LEU A 82 -7.20 -19.89 -29.02
N ASN A 83 -7.64 -20.76 -28.12
CA ASN A 83 -7.45 -20.60 -26.67
C ASN A 83 -5.97 -20.52 -26.30
N PHE A 84 -5.11 -21.37 -26.91
CA PHE A 84 -3.67 -21.29 -26.69
C PHE A 84 -3.08 -19.92 -27.11
N LEU A 85 -3.48 -19.39 -28.26
CA LEU A 85 -2.99 -18.10 -28.75
C LEU A 85 -3.47 -16.94 -27.88
N GLU A 86 -4.74 -16.95 -27.45
CA GLU A 86 -5.30 -15.92 -26.57
C GLU A 86 -4.62 -15.94 -25.20
N ASP A 87 -4.39 -17.12 -24.63
CA ASP A 87 -3.68 -17.28 -23.35
C ASP A 87 -2.23 -16.78 -23.45
N GLU A 88 -1.51 -17.05 -24.55
CA GLU A 88 -0.16 -16.53 -24.79
C GLU A 88 -0.14 -15.01 -24.93
N VAL A 89 -1.06 -14.42 -25.69
CA VAL A 89 -1.16 -12.97 -25.85
C VAL A 89 -1.46 -12.31 -24.50
N GLN A 90 -2.39 -12.87 -23.74
CA GLN A 90 -2.74 -12.37 -22.42
C GLN A 90 -1.55 -12.47 -21.46
N TYR A 91 -0.87 -13.61 -21.39
CA TYR A 91 0.30 -13.81 -20.53
C TYR A 91 1.40 -12.81 -20.87
N ASN A 92 1.80 -12.72 -22.14
CA ASN A 92 2.88 -11.84 -22.62
C ASN A 92 2.57 -10.36 -22.36
N THR A 93 1.30 -9.97 -22.47
CA THR A 93 0.83 -8.63 -22.11
C THR A 93 0.99 -8.36 -20.61
N ILE A 94 0.59 -9.30 -19.75
CA ILE A 94 0.64 -9.11 -18.29
C ILE A 94 2.10 -9.07 -17.80
N VAL A 95 3.00 -9.91 -18.34
CA VAL A 95 4.42 -9.91 -17.95
C VAL A 95 5.21 -8.76 -18.60
N GLY A 96 4.61 -7.98 -19.49
CA GLY A 96 5.25 -6.86 -20.16
C GLY A 96 6.37 -7.29 -21.13
N LEU A 97 6.22 -8.45 -21.76
CA LEU A 97 7.20 -8.93 -22.73
C LEU A 97 7.13 -8.08 -24.01
N HIS A 98 8.28 -7.72 -24.58
CA HIS A 98 8.31 -7.00 -25.87
C HIS A 98 7.77 -7.86 -27.01
N GLU A 99 6.93 -7.31 -27.89
CA GLU A 99 6.25 -8.05 -28.98
C GLU A 99 7.20 -8.87 -29.87
N SER A 100 8.41 -8.36 -30.11
CA SER A 100 9.43 -9.08 -30.90
C SER A 100 9.88 -10.41 -30.26
N LEU A 101 9.57 -10.64 -28.99
CA LEU A 101 9.92 -11.84 -28.24
C LEU A 101 8.72 -12.79 -28.08
N TRP A 102 7.51 -12.40 -28.45
CA TRP A 102 6.30 -13.18 -28.18
C TRP A 102 6.32 -14.52 -28.89
N VAL A 103 6.66 -14.55 -30.18
CA VAL A 103 6.79 -15.81 -30.92
C VAL A 103 7.84 -16.72 -30.27
N ARG A 104 9.00 -16.15 -29.88
CA ARG A 104 10.06 -16.92 -29.22
C ARG A 104 9.59 -17.51 -27.90
N ASN A 105 8.76 -16.78 -27.16
CA ASN A 105 8.19 -17.24 -25.91
C ASN A 105 7.15 -18.34 -26.13
N ALA A 106 6.17 -18.13 -27.02
CA ALA A 106 5.11 -19.09 -27.31
C ALA A 106 5.65 -20.45 -27.78
N VAL A 107 6.78 -20.45 -28.48
CA VAL A 107 7.46 -21.69 -28.90
C VAL A 107 7.93 -22.53 -27.72
N LEU A 108 8.28 -21.93 -26.58
CA LEU A 108 8.65 -22.66 -25.36
C LEU A 108 7.45 -23.39 -24.75
N ASP A 109 6.24 -23.01 -25.11
CA ASP A 109 4.97 -23.56 -24.63
C ASP A 109 4.32 -24.52 -25.63
N LEU A 110 5.04 -24.90 -26.69
CA LEU A 110 4.71 -26.06 -27.52
C LEU A 110 5.29 -27.34 -26.91
N LYS A 111 4.54 -28.45 -26.98
CA LYS A 111 5.01 -29.79 -26.62
C LYS A 111 4.73 -30.79 -27.76
N ASP A 112 5.34 -31.97 -27.66
CA ASP A 112 5.08 -33.13 -28.53
C ASP A 112 5.12 -32.78 -30.03
N ASP A 113 4.08 -33.16 -30.78
CA ASP A 113 4.01 -33.00 -32.24
C ASP A 113 4.00 -31.52 -32.66
N ALA A 114 3.38 -30.64 -31.87
CA ALA A 114 3.41 -29.20 -32.13
C ALA A 114 4.83 -28.62 -32.00
N LYS A 115 5.62 -29.13 -31.05
CA LYS A 115 7.01 -28.72 -30.88
C LYS A 115 7.90 -29.24 -32.00
N ALA A 116 7.64 -30.46 -32.49
CA ALA A 116 8.39 -31.07 -33.58
C ALA A 116 8.10 -30.42 -34.94
N TRP A 117 6.90 -29.88 -35.13
CA TRP A 117 6.50 -29.19 -36.35
C TRP A 117 7.13 -27.79 -36.49
N TRP A 118 7.34 -27.09 -35.38
CA TRP A 118 7.87 -25.72 -35.34
C TRP A 118 9.38 -25.62 -35.59
#